data_AF-A0A945YXE8-F1
#
_entry.id   AF-A0A945YXE8-F1
#
_cell.length_a   1.000
_cell.length_b   1.000
_cell.length_c   1.000
_cell.angle_alpha   90.00
_cell.angle_beta   90.00
_cell.angle_gamma   90.00
#
_symmetry.space_group_name_H-M   'P 1'
#
loop_
_entity.id
_entity.type
_entity.pdbx_description
1 polymer ?
#
loop_
_entity_poly.entity_id
_entity_poly.type
_entity_poly.pdbx_seq_one_letter_code
_entity_poly.pdbx_strand_id
1 'polypeptide(L)'
;MKHKQKSANCLSRRELLKYGLYGGLAAGLSPSLLLSGCGKRQHAKKPNIILITLDTTRADRLGCYGYRRQTSPNLDKLVEESVLYSRAIAPSSWTLPSHASLFTGKF
;
A
#
# COMPACT_ATOMS: atom_id res chain seq x y z
N MET A 1 5.60 -31.14 -12.40
CA MET A 1 6.11 -30.13 -13.34
C MET A 1 6.53 -28.91 -12.55
N LYS A 2 7.84 -28.68 -12.48
CA LYS A 2 8.50 -27.63 -11.68
C LYS A 2 8.64 -26.39 -12.57
N HIS A 3 8.02 -25.27 -12.22
CA HIS A 3 8.46 -23.97 -12.71
C HIS A 3 8.76 -23.04 -11.53
N LYS A 4 9.95 -23.26 -11.01
CA LYS A 4 10.63 -22.44 -10.00
C LYS A 4 11.13 -21.17 -10.71
N GLN A 5 10.27 -20.17 -10.85
CA GLN A 5 10.68 -18.88 -11.42
C GLN A 5 11.21 -17.99 -10.29
N LYS A 6 12.47 -18.24 -9.91
CA LYS A 6 13.30 -17.30 -9.15
C LYS A 6 13.42 -16.03 -10.00
N SER A 7 12.65 -15.00 -9.67
CA SER A 7 12.82 -13.67 -10.25
C SER A 7 14.13 -13.08 -9.68
N ALA A 8 15.15 -13.03 -10.53
CA ALA A 8 16.47 -12.52 -10.20
C ALA A 8 16.43 -11.00 -9.97
N ASN A 9 17.00 -10.58 -8.84
CA ASN A 9 17.60 -9.27 -8.59
C ASN A 9 16.68 -8.04 -8.49
N CYS A 10 15.76 -8.04 -7.52
CA CYS A 10 15.48 -6.82 -6.76
C CYS A 10 16.40 -6.85 -5.53
N LEU A 11 17.53 -6.14 -5.59
CA LEU A 11 18.47 -6.04 -4.47
C LEU A 11 17.76 -5.38 -3.30
N SER A 12 17.34 -6.21 -2.35
CA SER A 12 16.74 -5.79 -1.09
C SER A 12 17.69 -4.85 -0.35
N ARG A 13 17.13 -3.88 0.39
CA ARG A 13 17.84 -2.88 1.22
C ARG A 13 18.95 -3.49 2.10
N ARG A 14 18.83 -4.79 2.43
CA ARG A 14 19.82 -5.58 3.19
C ARG A 14 21.08 -5.94 2.40
N GLU A 15 21.02 -6.09 1.08
CA GLU A 15 22.21 -6.34 0.25
C GLU A 15 23.02 -5.06 0.02
N LEU A 16 22.34 -3.91 -0.09
CA LEU A 16 22.98 -2.59 -0.22
C LEU A 16 23.86 -2.25 1.00
N LEU A 17 23.43 -2.65 2.21
CA LEU A 17 24.21 -2.49 3.45
C LEU A 17 25.42 -3.42 3.51
N LYS A 18 25.34 -4.62 2.92
CA LYS A 18 26.49 -5.54 2.85
C LYS A 18 27.55 -4.98 1.88
N TYR A 19 27.15 -4.53 0.70
CA TYR A 19 28.08 -3.93 -0.28
C TYR A 19 28.69 -2.60 0.21
N GLY A 20 27.94 -1.81 1.00
CA GLY A 20 28.47 -0.61 1.65
C GLY A 20 29.57 -0.91 2.69
N LEU A 21 29.56 -2.09 3.32
CA LEU A 21 30.62 -2.51 4.23
C LEU A 21 31.85 -3.08 3.50
N TYR A 22 31.65 -3.73 2.35
CA TYR A 22 32.74 -4.29 1.53
C TYR A 22 33.40 -3.26 0.58
N GLY A 23 32.80 -2.07 0.40
CA GLY A 23 33.29 -1.04 -0.53
C GLY A 23 34.44 -0.15 -0.03
N GLY A 24 35.01 -0.42 1.15
CA GLY A 24 36.02 0.45 1.76
C GLY A 24 37.49 0.24 1.34
N LEU A 25 37.83 -0.80 0.56
CA LEU A 25 39.25 -1.23 0.45
C LEU A 25 39.73 -1.75 -0.92
N ALA A 26 39.18 -1.27 -2.04
CA ALA A 26 39.78 -1.55 -3.35
C ALA A 26 39.84 -0.29 -4.23
N ALA A 27 40.92 0.46 -4.07
CA ALA A 27 41.38 1.44 -5.04
C ALA A 27 41.95 0.70 -6.27
N GLY A 28 41.51 1.07 -7.46
CA GLY A 28 42.16 0.71 -8.72
C GLY A 28 41.25 -0.01 -9.72
N LEU A 29 41.13 0.60 -10.91
CA LEU A 29 40.57 0.08 -12.17
C LEU A 29 39.06 0.34 -12.43
N SER A 30 38.81 1.41 -13.19
CA SER A 30 37.70 1.62 -14.14
C SER A 30 36.24 1.67 -13.60
N PRO A 31 35.65 2.87 -13.43
CA PRO A 31 34.20 3.00 -13.28
C PRO A 31 33.52 3.12 -14.66
N SER A 32 33.79 2.20 -15.59
CA SER A 32 33.19 2.23 -16.95
C SER A 32 32.00 1.30 -17.12
N LEU A 33 31.47 0.67 -16.07
CA LEU A 33 30.31 -0.20 -16.20
C LEU A 33 29.23 0.20 -15.18
N LEU A 34 28.00 0.29 -15.68
CA LEU A 34 26.70 0.33 -14.97
C LEU A 34 25.85 1.60 -15.21
N LEU A 35 25.96 2.22 -16.38
CA LEU A 35 24.89 3.10 -16.92
C LEU A 35 24.00 2.37 -17.94
N SER A 36 23.70 1.08 -17.74
CA SER A 36 22.67 0.37 -18.51
C SER A 36 21.63 -0.21 -17.57
N GLY A 37 20.84 0.70 -17.04
CA GLY A 37 19.69 0.40 -16.19
C GLY A 37 18.44 1.13 -16.67
N CYS A 38 18.22 1.29 -17.98
CA CYS A 38 16.87 1.56 -18.47
C CYS A 38 16.08 0.25 -18.34
N GLY A 39 15.82 -0.15 -17.10
CA GLY A 39 14.95 -1.26 -16.79
C GLY A 39 13.59 -0.93 -17.39
N LYS A 40 13.13 -1.77 -18.32
CA LYS A 40 11.76 -1.70 -18.83
C LYS A 40 10.85 -1.61 -17.60
N ARG A 41 10.17 -0.46 -17.42
CA ARG A 41 9.13 -0.33 -16.40
C ARG A 41 8.13 -1.43 -16.71
N GLN A 42 8.18 -2.51 -15.94
CA GLN A 42 7.14 -3.53 -16.06
C GLN A 42 5.86 -2.83 -15.70
N HIS A 43 4.95 -2.74 -16.67
CA HIS A 43 3.62 -2.21 -16.44
C HIS A 43 2.93 -3.22 -15.53
N ALA A 44 3.05 -3.00 -14.22
CA ALA A 44 2.33 -3.79 -13.24
C ALA A 44 0.86 -3.74 -13.62
N LYS A 45 0.21 -4.91 -13.69
CA LYS A 45 -1.20 -5.01 -13.98
C LYS A 45 -1.94 -4.12 -12.96
N LYS A 46 -2.76 -3.19 -13.46
CA LYS A 46 -3.52 -2.29 -12.59
C LYS A 46 -4.43 -3.13 -11.71
N PRO A 47 -4.48 -2.88 -10.38
CA PRO A 47 -5.40 -3.59 -9.51
C PRO A 47 -6.84 -3.20 -9.84
N ASN A 48 -7.76 -4.14 -9.60
CA ASN A 48 -9.18 -3.80 -9.53
C ASN A 48 -9.42 -3.06 -8.21
N ILE A 49 -10.22 -2.00 -8.24
CA ILE A 49 -10.56 -1.20 -7.06
C ILE A 49 -12.05 -1.31 -6.84
N ILE A 50 -12.45 -1.69 -5.63
CA ILE A 50 -13.84 -1.70 -5.19
C ILE A 50 -13.95 -0.64 -4.08
N LEU A 51 -14.79 0.37 -4.31
CA LEU A 51 -15.10 1.41 -3.33
C LEU A 51 -16.42 1.06 -2.63
N ILE A 52 -16.35 0.72 -1.35
CA ILE A 52 -17.53 0.46 -0.50
C ILE A 52 -17.68 1.67 0.43
N THR A 53 -18.85 2.31 0.38
CA THR A 53 -19.21 3.43 1.26
C THR A 53 -20.38 3.03 2.15
N LEU A 54 -20.33 3.42 3.42
CA LEU A 54 -21.42 3.24 4.37
C LEU A 54 -22.02 4.62 4.69
N ASP A 55 -23.21 4.89 4.15
CA ASP A 55 -23.87 6.18 4.37
C ASP A 55 -24.33 6.32 5.83
N THR A 56 -24.24 7.54 6.36
CA THR A 56 -24.66 7.90 7.73
C THR A 56 -24.06 7.06 8.88
N THR A 57 -22.97 6.34 8.64
CA THR A 57 -22.39 5.43 9.63
C THR A 57 -21.35 6.13 10.51
N ARG A 58 -21.47 5.97 11.83
CA ARG A 58 -20.49 6.49 12.80
C ARG A 58 -19.44 5.43 13.13
N ALA A 59 -18.19 5.88 13.32
CA ALA A 59 -17.08 5.03 13.69
C ALA A 59 -17.32 4.27 15.02
N ASP A 60 -17.88 4.94 16.04
CA ASP A 60 -18.16 4.33 17.36
C ASP A 60 -19.27 3.26 17.36
N ARG A 61 -19.84 2.95 16.18
CA ARG A 61 -20.84 1.89 15.98
C ARG A 61 -20.31 0.67 15.25
N LEU A 62 -19.01 0.61 14.96
CA LEU A 62 -18.36 -0.54 14.32
C LEU A 62 -17.49 -1.29 15.32
N GLY A 63 -17.50 -2.62 15.23
CA GLY A 63 -16.72 -3.51 16.10
C GLY A 63 -15.22 -3.25 16.02
N CYS A 64 -14.70 -2.98 14.82
CA CYS A 64 -13.30 -2.63 14.58
C CYS A 64 -12.82 -1.35 15.31
N TYR A 65 -13.73 -0.49 15.78
CA TYR A 65 -13.42 0.68 16.61
C TYR A 65 -13.79 0.48 18.10
N GLY A 66 -14.10 -0.75 18.52
CA GLY A 66 -14.38 -1.12 19.91
C GLY A 66 -15.85 -1.13 20.31
N TYR A 67 -16.78 -1.12 19.35
CA TYR A 67 -18.21 -1.22 19.66
C TYR A 67 -18.59 -2.59 20.21
N ARG A 68 -19.40 -2.63 21.28
CA ARG A 68 -19.70 -3.87 22.02
C ARG A 68 -20.64 -4.82 21.30
N ARG A 69 -21.46 -4.35 20.35
CA ARG A 69 -22.42 -5.18 19.62
C ARG A 69 -21.80 -5.63 18.30
N GLN A 70 -22.14 -6.84 17.86
CA GLN A 70 -21.71 -7.39 16.58
C GLN A 70 -22.50 -6.79 15.41
N THR A 71 -22.33 -5.50 15.15
CA THR A 71 -23.00 -4.77 14.06
C THR A 71 -22.27 -4.89 12.72
N SER A 72 -20.99 -5.22 12.73
CA SER A 72 -20.13 -5.19 11.53
C SER A 72 -19.21 -6.41 11.37
N PRO A 73 -19.67 -7.65 11.59
CA PRO A 73 -18.79 -8.82 11.68
C PRO A 73 -17.94 -9.08 10.42
N ASN A 74 -18.44 -8.73 9.23
CA ASN A 74 -17.67 -8.88 7.99
C ASN A 74 -16.58 -7.79 7.85
N LEU A 75 -16.86 -6.57 8.31
CA LEU A 75 -15.88 -5.48 8.31
C LEU A 75 -14.80 -5.74 9.37
N ASP A 76 -15.20 -6.27 10.53
CA ASP A 76 -14.28 -6.59 11.63
C ASP A 76 -13.26 -7.65 11.19
N LYS A 77 -13.69 -8.68 10.44
CA LYS A 77 -12.79 -9.67 9.83
C LYS A 77 -11.88 -9.07 8.77
N LEU A 78 -12.42 -8.17 7.92
CA LEU A 78 -11.64 -7.54 6.85
C LEU A 78 -10.46 -6.73 7.40
N VAL A 79 -10.60 -6.16 8.60
CA VAL A 79 -9.55 -5.35 9.24
C VAL A 79 -8.30 -6.18 9.59
N GLU A 80 -8.42 -7.48 9.82
CA GLU A 80 -7.27 -8.35 10.15
C GLU A 80 -6.20 -8.38 9.03
N GLU A 81 -6.63 -8.16 7.79
CA GLU A 81 -5.77 -8.16 6.61
C GLU A 81 -5.63 -6.75 5.97
N SER A 82 -6.16 -5.72 6.64
CA SER A 82 -6.25 -4.35 6.09
C SER A 82 -5.52 -3.32 6.95
N VAL A 83 -5.35 -2.13 6.39
CA VAL A 83 -4.92 -0.96 7.17
C VAL A 83 -6.15 -0.21 7.67
N LEU A 84 -6.30 -0.11 8.99
CA LEU A 84 -7.38 0.64 9.64
C LEU A 84 -6.95 2.08 9.95
N TYR A 85 -7.75 3.05 9.51
CA TYR A 85 -7.54 4.47 9.84
C TYR A 85 -8.36 4.87 11.07
N SER A 86 -7.70 5.13 12.20
CA SER A 86 -8.38 5.57 13.43
C SER A 86 -8.98 6.98 13.35
N ARG A 87 -8.57 7.79 12.37
CA ARG A 87 -8.98 9.19 12.19
C ARG A 87 -9.33 9.52 10.74
N ALA A 88 -10.32 8.82 10.19
CA ALA A 88 -10.94 9.17 8.90
C ALA A 88 -12.10 10.15 9.12
N ILE A 89 -12.00 11.38 8.59
CA ILE A 89 -13.00 12.45 8.78
C ILE A 89 -13.66 12.76 7.44
N ALA A 90 -15.00 12.82 7.44
CA ALA A 90 -15.76 13.20 6.25
C ALA A 90 -15.61 14.71 5.95
N PRO A 91 -15.56 15.11 4.67
CA PRO A 91 -15.46 16.53 4.29
C PRO A 91 -16.72 17.34 4.63
N SER A 92 -17.86 16.67 4.84
CA SER A 92 -19.11 17.29 5.28
C SER A 92 -19.93 16.31 6.13
N SER A 93 -20.82 16.84 6.98
CA SER A 93 -21.80 16.07 7.76
C SER A 93 -23.03 15.65 6.96
N TRP A 94 -23.17 16.10 5.71
CA TRP A 94 -24.30 15.78 4.85
C TRP A 94 -23.90 14.84 3.72
N THR A 95 -24.78 13.87 3.43
CA THR A 95 -24.56 12.81 2.44
C THR A 95 -24.20 13.37 1.06
N LEU A 96 -24.94 14.37 0.57
CA LEU A 96 -24.74 14.93 -0.77
C LEU A 96 -23.34 15.56 -0.96
N PRO A 97 -22.92 16.57 -0.17
CA PRO A 97 -21.59 17.15 -0.31
C PRO A 97 -20.47 16.12 -0.02
N SER A 98 -20.66 15.20 0.93
CA SER A 98 -19.65 14.17 1.22
C SER A 98 -19.41 13.23 0.04
N HIS A 99 -20.47 12.77 -0.63
CA HIS A 99 -20.34 11.93 -1.82
C HIS A 99 -19.84 12.73 -3.04
N ALA A 100 -20.28 13.98 -3.21
CA ALA A 100 -19.77 14.85 -4.27
C ALA A 100 -18.25 15.03 -4.15
N SER A 101 -17.73 15.28 -2.95
CA SER A 101 -16.29 15.34 -2.68
C SER A 101 -15.58 14.01 -2.97
N LEU A 102 -16.17 12.87 -2.58
CA LEU A 102 -15.59 11.54 -2.81
C LEU A 102 -15.41 11.23 -4.30
N PHE A 103 -16.36 11.60 -5.16
CA PHE A 103 -16.30 11.33 -6.60
C PHE A 103 -15.53 12.38 -7.40
N THR A 104 -15.52 13.64 -6.94
CA THR A 104 -14.88 14.74 -7.69
C THR A 104 -13.48 15.09 -7.19
N GLY A 105 -13.12 14.70 -5.97
CA GLY A 105 -11.88 15.12 -5.31
C GLY A 105 -11.85 16.60 -4.95
N LYS A 106 -13.01 17.25 -4.84
CA LYS A 106 -13.17 18.68 -4.52
C LYS A 106 -13.87 18.89 -3.17
N PHE A 107 -13.75 20.09 -2.61
CA PHE A 107 -14.38 20.53 -1.36
C PHE A 107 -15.17 21.81 -1.57
#